data_AF-A0A957WWE8-F1
#
_entry.id   AF-A0A957WWE8-F1
#
_cell.length_a   1.000
_cell.length_b   1.000
_cell.length_c   1.000
_cell.angle_alpha   90.00
_cell.angle_beta   90.00
_cell.angle_gamma   90.00
#
_symmetry.space_group_name_H-M   'P 1'
#
loop_
_entity.id
_entity.type
_entity.pdbx_description
1 polymer ?
#
loop_
_entity_poly.entity_id
_entity_poly.type
_entity_poly.pdbx_seq_one_letter_code
_entity_poly.pdbx_strand_id
1 'polypeptide(L)'
;MTTENQLPAENQTTIAGDVTSGGDFVARDKTIHGDEIGGDKVGGNKIAPQGYVAIGGQTVHVHLGSPDPSAFSFAKEAPSEDKSPYQGLNYFSFEDAHLFFGREQLTAELAGYLRTHHFLAVVGASGSGKSSLVRAGLIPALHYGEPLADGTMPPENSQHWPIHIMQPKAHPLRELAATLMRDSESDLEHIKLEDELAQDARVLDRRVSRLLSGGPADRLLLVVDQFEELFTLCKDQTERKVFVDNLLTAAVEDGVTTVVITLRADFYAHCFSFENLRTALGDYQIPIGPMSKDELRRAIEEPAKFGKWELEPGLVDLLLDDVGDEPGALPLLSHALLETWK
;
A
#
# COMPACT_ATOMS: atom_id res chain seq x y z
N MET A 1 36.87 5.88 -43.45
CA MET A 1 36.70 4.58 -42.75
C MET A 1 37.25 4.74 -41.36
N THR A 2 36.35 5.00 -40.40
CA THR A 2 36.48 4.68 -38.98
C THR A 2 35.12 5.06 -38.38
N THR A 3 34.28 4.05 -38.26
CA THR A 3 32.97 4.10 -37.61
C THR A 3 33.22 4.08 -36.11
N GLU A 4 32.88 5.15 -35.40
CA GLU A 4 32.83 5.18 -33.93
C GLU A 4 31.56 4.48 -33.46
N ASN A 5 31.74 3.53 -32.54
CA ASN A 5 30.70 2.81 -31.81
C ASN A 5 29.80 3.80 -31.05
N GLN A 6 28.50 3.82 -31.38
CA GLN A 6 27.46 4.35 -30.51
C GLN A 6 27.13 3.30 -29.44
N LEU A 7 27.33 3.67 -28.17
CA LEU A 7 26.79 2.97 -27.00
C LEU A 7 25.26 3.13 -26.95
N PRO A 8 24.50 2.14 -26.45
CA PRO A 8 23.05 2.25 -26.33
C PRO A 8 22.66 3.26 -25.24
N ALA A 9 21.54 3.96 -25.48
CA ALA A 9 21.01 4.99 -24.61
C ALA A 9 20.51 4.40 -23.28
N GLU A 10 21.29 4.53 -22.21
CA GLU A 10 20.89 4.24 -20.83
C GLU A 10 20.04 5.40 -20.25
N ASN A 11 18.93 5.03 -19.61
CA ASN A 11 18.05 5.79 -18.72
C ASN A 11 18.25 7.32 -18.66
N GLN A 12 17.54 8.05 -19.52
CA GLN A 12 17.31 9.48 -19.35
C GLN A 12 15.96 9.70 -18.64
N THR A 13 15.99 10.37 -17.49
CA THR A 13 14.79 10.95 -16.89
C THR A 13 14.91 12.47 -16.93
N THR A 14 14.04 13.10 -17.72
CA THR A 14 13.87 14.55 -17.73
C THR A 14 12.82 14.89 -16.68
N ILE A 15 13.21 15.63 -15.64
CA ILE A 15 12.26 16.13 -14.64
C ILE A 15 11.82 17.52 -15.10
N ALA A 16 10.52 17.68 -15.34
CA ALA A 16 9.91 18.98 -15.60
C ALA A 16 9.64 19.69 -14.26
N GLY A 17 10.14 20.92 -14.10
CA GLY A 17 9.93 21.71 -12.88
C GLY A 17 10.96 22.81 -12.62
N ASP A 18 10.58 23.77 -11.79
CA ASP A 18 11.42 24.90 -11.37
C ASP A 18 12.32 24.47 -10.21
N VAL A 19 13.65 24.55 -10.40
CA VAL A 19 14.63 24.36 -9.32
C VAL A 19 14.84 25.70 -8.62
N THR A 20 14.58 25.77 -7.32
CA THR A 20 14.78 26.98 -6.50
C THR A 20 15.80 26.72 -5.39
N SER A 21 16.66 27.69 -5.11
CA SER A 21 17.63 27.64 -4.00
C SER A 21 17.44 28.88 -3.14
N GLY A 22 17.14 28.70 -1.84
CA GLY A 22 16.92 29.82 -0.92
C GLY A 22 15.74 30.74 -1.26
N GLY A 23 14.78 30.28 -2.07
CA GLY A 23 13.64 31.06 -2.54
C GLY A 23 13.85 31.76 -3.89
N ASP A 24 15.07 31.73 -4.45
CA ASP A 24 15.36 32.28 -5.78
C ASP A 24 15.31 31.19 -6.85
N PHE A 25 14.77 31.54 -8.03
CA PHE A 25 14.70 30.67 -9.20
C PHE A 25 16.09 30.42 -9.78
N VAL A 26 16.47 29.15 -9.93
CA VAL A 26 17.81 28.74 -10.40
C VAL A 26 17.78 28.23 -11.83
N ALA A 27 16.86 27.31 -12.18
CA ALA A 27 16.73 26.78 -13.54
C ALA A 27 15.39 26.06 -13.77
N ARG A 28 14.96 25.97 -15.03
CA ARG A 28 13.86 25.12 -15.51
C ARG A 28 14.42 23.90 -16.23
N ASP A 29 13.85 22.74 -15.94
CA ASP A 29 14.04 21.46 -16.63
C ASP A 29 15.48 20.93 -16.63
N LYS A 30 15.76 19.89 -15.84
CA LYS A 30 17.08 19.21 -15.85
C LYS A 30 16.95 17.71 -16.08
N THR A 31 17.93 17.18 -16.82
CA THR A 31 18.11 15.75 -17.08
C THR A 31 19.09 15.17 -16.08
N ILE A 32 18.71 14.08 -15.43
CA ILE A 32 19.56 13.34 -14.49
C ILE A 32 20.23 12.17 -15.22
N HIS A 33 21.53 11.96 -14.97
CA HIS A 33 22.29 10.82 -15.48
C HIS A 33 22.77 9.97 -14.30
N GLY A 34 22.06 8.88 -13.99
CA GLY A 34 22.41 8.02 -12.84
C GLY A 34 22.53 8.83 -11.53
N ASP A 35 23.70 8.76 -10.89
CA ASP A 35 24.00 9.44 -9.62
C ASP A 35 24.56 10.88 -9.80
N GLU A 36 24.45 11.46 -11.00
CA GLU A 36 24.95 12.81 -11.32
C GLU A 36 23.80 13.80 -11.59
N ILE A 37 23.84 14.95 -10.90
CA ILE A 37 22.95 16.10 -11.15
C ILE A 37 23.81 17.26 -11.65
N GLY A 38 23.69 17.60 -12.94
CA GLY A 38 24.39 18.76 -13.51
C GLY A 38 25.92 18.65 -13.58
N GLY A 39 26.49 17.43 -13.54
CA GLY A 39 27.92 17.17 -13.67
C GLY A 39 28.68 16.95 -12.36
N ASP A 40 28.01 16.97 -11.20
CA ASP A 40 28.61 16.63 -9.90
C ASP A 40 28.20 15.21 -9.44
N LYS A 41 29.18 14.40 -9.03
CA LYS A 41 28.96 13.04 -8.48
C LYS A 41 28.49 13.07 -7.04
N VAL A 42 27.37 12.40 -6.74
CA VAL A 42 26.88 12.21 -5.37
C VAL A 42 27.25 10.82 -4.86
N GLY A 43 28.12 10.72 -3.86
CA GLY A 43 28.57 9.45 -3.30
C GLY A 43 27.76 9.00 -2.07
N GLY A 44 27.19 7.79 -2.14
CA GLY A 44 26.72 7.00 -0.98
C GLY A 44 25.21 7.00 -0.76
N ASN A 45 24.66 5.82 -0.46
CA ASN A 45 23.25 5.53 -0.12
C ASN A 45 22.57 6.61 0.75
N LYS A 46 21.96 7.62 0.13
CA LYS A 46 20.99 8.54 0.76
C LYS A 46 20.05 9.12 -0.30
N ILE A 47 19.07 8.34 -0.73
CA ILE A 47 17.77 8.88 -1.10
C ILE A 47 16.83 8.40 0.02
N ALA A 48 16.55 9.28 0.98
CA ALA A 48 15.46 9.04 1.90
C ALA A 48 14.13 9.28 1.15
N PRO A 49 13.02 8.63 1.52
CA PRO A 49 11.70 8.84 0.88
C PRO A 49 11.11 10.26 1.07
N GLN A 50 11.90 11.20 1.57
CA GLN A 50 11.54 12.60 1.78
C GLN A 50 12.56 13.45 1.02
N GLY A 51 12.09 14.20 0.01
CA GLY A 51 12.88 14.84 -1.04
C GLY A 51 13.90 15.89 -0.56
N TYR A 52 15.07 15.45 -0.13
CA TYR A 52 16.21 16.32 0.16
C TYR A 52 17.48 15.81 -0.52
N VAL A 53 18.22 16.72 -1.16
CA VAL A 53 19.60 16.48 -1.61
C VAL A 53 20.49 17.54 -0.98
N ALA A 54 21.58 17.12 -0.33
CA ALA A 54 22.57 18.02 0.24
C ALA A 54 23.77 18.13 -0.71
N ILE A 55 24.08 19.33 -1.19
CA ILE A 55 25.25 19.61 -2.03
C ILE A 55 26.08 20.70 -1.35
N GLY A 56 27.36 20.42 -1.08
CA GLY A 56 28.32 21.45 -0.64
C GLY A 56 27.99 22.20 0.66
N GLY A 57 27.19 21.62 1.56
CA GLY A 57 26.80 22.26 2.83
C GLY A 57 25.58 23.20 2.73
N GLN A 58 24.87 23.22 1.59
CA GLN A 58 23.55 23.83 1.47
C GLN A 58 22.47 22.76 1.25
N THR A 59 21.31 22.96 1.87
CA THR A 59 20.12 22.11 1.71
C THR A 59 19.31 22.63 0.53
N VAL A 60 19.18 21.82 -0.52
CA VAL A 60 18.32 22.12 -1.67
C VAL A 60 17.00 21.38 -1.48
N HIS A 61 15.90 22.12 -1.48
CA HIS A 61 14.55 21.57 -1.44
C HIS A 61 14.17 21.10 -2.85
N VAL A 62 14.00 19.80 -3.03
CA VAL A 62 13.45 19.25 -4.27
C VAL A 62 11.97 19.04 -4.05
N HIS A 63 11.16 19.96 -4.56
CA HIS A 63 9.71 19.77 -4.65
C HIS A 63 9.44 18.71 -5.73
N LEU A 64 9.30 17.46 -5.31
CA LEU A 64 8.65 16.44 -6.14
C LEU A 64 7.16 16.78 -6.10
N GLY A 65 6.68 17.51 -7.11
CA GLY A 65 5.24 17.70 -7.27
C GLY A 65 4.56 16.33 -7.24
N SER A 66 3.46 16.22 -6.48
CA SER A 66 2.65 15.01 -6.42
C SER A 66 2.39 14.54 -7.85
N PRO A 67 2.79 13.30 -8.21
CA PRO A 67 2.62 12.84 -9.57
C PRO A 67 1.13 12.89 -9.92
N ASP A 68 0.83 13.51 -11.06
CA ASP A 68 -0.51 13.52 -11.64
C ASP A 68 -1.00 12.06 -11.70
N PRO A 69 -2.10 11.69 -11.02
CA PRO A 69 -2.61 10.31 -11.01
C PRO A 69 -2.95 9.80 -12.42
N SER A 70 -3.19 10.71 -13.38
CA SER A 70 -3.43 10.38 -14.79
C SER A 70 -2.15 10.21 -15.61
N ALA A 71 -0.97 10.56 -15.07
CA ALA A 71 0.32 10.38 -15.73
C ALA A 71 0.90 8.97 -15.55
N PHE A 72 0.29 8.12 -14.71
CA PHE A 72 0.67 6.73 -14.53
C PHE A 72 0.01 5.83 -15.57
N SER A 73 0.46 5.96 -16.81
CA SER A 73 0.30 4.89 -17.81
C SER A 73 1.30 3.78 -17.50
N PHE A 74 0.97 2.90 -16.55
CA PHE A 74 1.70 1.65 -16.38
C PHE A 74 1.21 0.66 -17.42
N ALA A 75 1.87 0.65 -18.58
CA ALA A 75 1.84 -0.52 -19.42
C ALA A 75 2.26 -1.74 -18.57
N LYS A 76 1.56 -2.87 -18.72
CA LYS A 76 1.96 -4.17 -18.15
C LYS A 76 3.27 -4.63 -18.83
N GLU A 77 4.37 -3.97 -18.50
CA GLU A 77 5.69 -4.36 -18.97
C GLU A 77 6.28 -5.39 -18.02
N ALA A 78 6.84 -6.46 -18.59
CA ALA A 78 7.56 -7.47 -17.84
C ALA A 78 8.70 -6.80 -17.05
N PRO A 79 8.98 -7.21 -15.81
CA PRO A 79 10.15 -6.72 -15.08
C PRO A 79 11.42 -6.95 -15.91
N SER A 80 12.35 -5.99 -15.86
CA SER A 80 13.69 -6.12 -16.44
C SER A 80 14.41 -7.35 -15.87
N GLU A 81 15.35 -7.94 -16.62
CA GLU A 81 16.15 -9.10 -16.18
C GLU A 81 16.84 -8.90 -14.81
N ASP A 82 17.03 -7.65 -14.37
CA ASP A 82 17.66 -7.31 -13.09
C ASP A 82 16.69 -7.23 -11.88
N LYS A 83 15.40 -7.58 -12.03
CA LYS A 83 14.41 -7.54 -10.93
C LYS A 83 13.73 -8.89 -10.71
N SER A 84 13.90 -9.43 -9.51
CA SER A 84 13.20 -10.63 -9.08
C SER A 84 11.68 -10.42 -9.07
N PRO A 85 10.89 -11.38 -9.57
CA PRO A 85 9.44 -11.32 -9.47
C PRO A 85 8.90 -11.67 -8.05
N TYR A 86 9.80 -12.03 -7.12
CA TYR A 86 9.46 -12.42 -5.75
C TYR A 86 9.95 -11.38 -4.74
N GLN A 87 9.08 -11.01 -3.78
CA GLN A 87 9.34 -9.91 -2.82
C GLN A 87 10.11 -10.34 -1.55
N GLY A 88 10.30 -11.64 -1.35
CA GLY A 88 10.96 -12.17 -0.16
C GLY A 88 10.11 -11.98 1.09
N LEU A 89 10.70 -11.36 2.12
CA LEU A 89 9.99 -11.06 3.37
C LEU A 89 9.17 -9.76 3.29
N ASN A 90 9.27 -9.02 2.18
CA ASN A 90 8.46 -7.83 1.97
C ASN A 90 7.05 -8.23 1.54
N TYR A 91 6.08 -7.37 1.86
CA TYR A 91 4.74 -7.49 1.30
C TYR A 91 4.71 -6.92 -0.12
N PHE A 92 3.80 -7.41 -0.95
CA PHE A 92 3.51 -6.80 -2.26
C PHE A 92 2.75 -5.49 -2.03
N SER A 93 3.14 -4.42 -2.71
CA SER A 93 2.44 -3.13 -2.72
C SER A 93 1.59 -2.96 -3.98
N PHE A 94 1.00 -1.78 -4.15
CA PHE A 94 0.19 -1.45 -5.33
C PHE A 94 1.00 -1.58 -6.62
N GLU A 95 2.27 -1.16 -6.59
CA GLU A 95 3.19 -1.21 -7.73
C GLU A 95 3.48 -2.64 -8.17
N ASP A 96 3.44 -3.60 -7.24
CA ASP A 96 3.70 -5.01 -7.49
C ASP A 96 2.43 -5.80 -7.88
N ALA A 97 1.28 -5.15 -8.06
CA ALA A 97 -0.01 -5.81 -8.33
C ALA A 97 0.04 -6.76 -9.54
N HIS A 98 0.86 -6.43 -10.53
CA HIS A 98 1.08 -7.24 -11.73
C HIS A 98 1.83 -8.55 -11.47
N LEU A 99 2.44 -8.70 -10.29
CA LEU A 99 3.13 -9.92 -9.81
C LEU A 99 2.32 -10.63 -8.71
N PHE A 100 1.17 -10.11 -8.30
CA PHE A 100 0.39 -10.65 -7.19
C PHE A 100 -0.63 -11.69 -7.68
N PHE A 101 -0.23 -12.95 -7.69
CA PHE A 101 -1.04 -14.06 -8.19
C PHE A 101 -1.51 -15.03 -7.10
N GLY A 102 -2.58 -15.77 -7.41
CA GLY A 102 -3.09 -16.85 -6.56
C GLY A 102 -4.04 -16.39 -5.47
N ARG A 103 -4.43 -15.11 -5.43
CA ARG A 103 -5.39 -14.56 -4.46
C ARG A 103 -6.55 -13.81 -5.10
N GLU A 104 -6.76 -13.97 -6.39
CA GLU A 104 -7.71 -13.15 -7.16
C GLU A 104 -9.16 -13.41 -6.76
N GLN A 105 -9.51 -14.65 -6.41
CA GLN A 105 -10.86 -14.96 -5.92
C GLN A 105 -11.12 -14.34 -4.54
N LEU A 106 -10.13 -14.38 -3.66
CA LEU A 106 -10.24 -13.74 -2.35
C LEU A 106 -10.28 -12.20 -2.50
N THR A 107 -9.51 -11.62 -3.42
CA THR A 107 -9.61 -10.20 -3.79
C THR A 107 -11.02 -9.84 -4.27
N ALA A 108 -11.61 -10.68 -5.12
CA ALA A 108 -12.97 -10.49 -5.62
C ALA A 108 -14.00 -10.52 -4.48
N GLU A 109 -13.86 -11.46 -3.54
CA GLU A 109 -14.68 -11.54 -2.34
C GLU A 109 -14.57 -10.26 -1.48
N LEU A 110 -13.35 -9.79 -1.18
CA LEU A 110 -13.12 -8.55 -0.44
C LEU A 110 -13.78 -7.34 -1.13
N ALA A 111 -13.57 -7.18 -2.43
CA ALA A 111 -14.17 -6.08 -3.20
C ALA A 111 -15.70 -6.17 -3.23
N GLY A 112 -16.24 -7.39 -3.35
CA GLY A 112 -17.66 -7.67 -3.30
C GLY A 112 -18.31 -7.23 -1.99
N TYR A 113 -17.65 -7.48 -0.84
CA TYR A 113 -18.12 -7.01 0.46
C TYR A 113 -18.24 -5.48 0.53
N LEU A 114 -17.28 -4.75 -0.04
CA LEU A 114 -17.25 -3.28 -0.01
C LEU A 114 -18.29 -2.61 -0.91
N ARG A 115 -19.05 -3.40 -1.69
CA ARG A 115 -20.17 -2.86 -2.50
C ARG A 115 -21.31 -2.38 -1.63
N THR A 116 -21.60 -3.11 -0.55
CA THR A 116 -22.74 -2.84 0.34
C THR A 116 -22.33 -2.48 1.76
N HIS A 117 -21.05 -2.64 2.11
CA HIS A 117 -20.56 -2.41 3.47
C HIS A 117 -19.43 -1.39 3.51
N HIS A 118 -19.39 -0.63 4.60
CA HIS A 118 -18.41 0.43 4.84
C HIS A 118 -17.33 0.02 5.85
N PHE A 119 -17.40 -1.20 6.39
CA PHE A 119 -16.38 -1.76 7.26
C PHE A 119 -16.06 -3.19 6.82
N LEU A 120 -14.78 -3.56 6.85
CA LEU A 120 -14.34 -4.94 6.62
C LEU A 120 -13.07 -5.24 7.42
N ALA A 121 -13.07 -6.36 8.14
CA ALA A 121 -11.87 -6.89 8.78
C ALA A 121 -11.29 -8.09 8.01
N VAL A 122 -10.03 -7.99 7.61
CA VAL A 122 -9.25 -9.10 7.04
C VAL A 122 -8.46 -9.76 8.16
N VAL A 123 -8.88 -10.95 8.58
CA VAL A 123 -8.35 -11.63 9.78
C VAL A 123 -7.53 -12.84 9.38
N GLY A 124 -6.32 -13.02 9.94
CA GLY A 124 -5.50 -14.18 9.59
C GLY A 124 -4.20 -14.27 10.36
N ALA A 125 -3.54 -15.42 10.32
CA ALA A 125 -2.26 -15.64 11.01
C ALA A 125 -1.15 -14.67 10.54
N SER A 126 -0.07 -14.55 11.33
CA SER A 126 1.11 -13.82 10.88
C SER A 126 1.65 -14.45 9.59
N GLY A 127 2.06 -13.63 8.62
CA GLY A 127 2.58 -14.11 7.34
C GLY A 127 1.54 -14.71 6.37
N SER A 128 0.23 -14.68 6.67
CA SER A 128 -0.80 -15.21 5.75
C SER A 128 -1.03 -14.36 4.48
N GLY A 129 -0.32 -13.23 4.35
CA GLY A 129 -0.42 -12.33 3.21
C GLY A 129 -1.48 -11.23 3.32
N LYS A 130 -2.01 -10.93 4.52
CA LYS A 130 -3.05 -9.88 4.72
C LYS A 130 -2.68 -8.54 4.08
N SER A 131 -1.49 -8.03 4.38
CA SER A 131 -1.04 -6.73 3.87
C SER A 131 -0.87 -6.76 2.34
N SER A 132 -0.29 -7.82 1.79
CA SER A 132 -0.20 -8.02 0.32
C SER A 132 -1.58 -8.13 -0.33
N LEU A 133 -2.51 -8.88 0.26
CA LEU A 133 -3.88 -9.04 -0.25
C LEU A 133 -4.60 -7.70 -0.32
N VAL A 134 -4.48 -6.86 0.70
CA VAL A 134 -5.11 -5.53 0.68
C VAL A 134 -4.40 -4.58 -0.29
N ARG A 135 -3.06 -4.53 -0.25
CA ARG A 135 -2.27 -3.53 -0.99
C ARG A 135 -2.06 -3.85 -2.47
N ALA A 136 -1.86 -5.11 -2.81
CA ALA A 136 -1.59 -5.59 -4.17
C ALA A 136 -2.78 -6.33 -4.80
N GLY A 137 -3.80 -6.68 -4.01
CA GLY A 137 -5.05 -7.26 -4.48
C GLY A 137 -6.20 -6.25 -4.49
N LEU A 138 -6.74 -5.95 -3.30
CA LEU A 138 -7.94 -5.13 -3.14
C LEU A 138 -7.79 -3.71 -3.69
N ILE A 139 -6.74 -2.99 -3.29
CA ILE A 139 -6.52 -1.59 -3.71
C ILE A 139 -6.43 -1.49 -5.25
N PRO A 140 -5.61 -2.28 -5.97
CA PRO A 140 -5.60 -2.32 -7.42
C PRO A 140 -6.96 -2.66 -8.04
N ALA A 141 -7.67 -3.64 -7.49
CA ALA A 141 -8.99 -4.03 -7.99
C ALA A 141 -10.00 -2.87 -7.93
N LEU A 142 -10.00 -2.12 -6.83
CA LEU A 142 -10.84 -0.92 -6.68
C LEU A 142 -10.39 0.21 -7.60
N HIS A 143 -9.08 0.45 -7.69
CA HIS A 143 -8.49 1.54 -8.46
C HIS A 143 -8.69 1.38 -9.97
N TYR A 144 -8.50 0.16 -10.51
CA TYR A 144 -8.67 -0.07 -11.95
C TYR A 144 -10.15 -0.17 -12.35
N GLY A 145 -11.03 -0.60 -11.46
CA GLY A 145 -12.47 -0.67 -11.75
C GLY A 145 -12.85 -1.72 -12.80
N GLU A 146 -11.98 -2.71 -13.06
CA GLU A 146 -12.15 -3.75 -14.08
C GLU A 146 -12.88 -5.00 -13.53
N PRO A 147 -13.43 -5.88 -14.39
CA PRO A 147 -14.02 -7.14 -13.95
C PRO A 147 -13.06 -7.99 -13.10
N LEU A 148 -13.58 -8.50 -11.98
CA LEU A 148 -12.88 -9.33 -11.01
C LEU A 148 -12.82 -10.79 -11.46
N ALA A 149 -12.05 -11.63 -10.76
CA ALA A 149 -11.85 -13.04 -11.14
C ALA A 149 -13.11 -13.92 -11.07
N ASP A 150 -14.13 -13.50 -10.34
CA ASP A 150 -15.45 -14.15 -10.30
C ASP A 150 -16.43 -13.58 -11.37
N GLY A 151 -15.96 -12.64 -12.20
CA GLY A 151 -16.74 -11.95 -13.23
C GLY A 151 -17.61 -10.80 -12.70
N THR A 152 -17.56 -10.50 -11.40
CA THR A 152 -18.26 -9.35 -10.82
C THR A 152 -17.47 -8.06 -11.04
N MET A 153 -18.13 -6.92 -10.85
CA MET A 153 -17.47 -5.60 -10.83
C MET A 153 -17.15 -5.20 -9.39
N PRO A 154 -16.06 -4.45 -9.16
CA PRO A 154 -15.83 -3.78 -7.88
C PRO A 154 -16.97 -2.79 -7.57
N PRO A 155 -17.01 -2.19 -6.36
CA PRO A 155 -17.96 -1.14 -6.02
C PRO A 155 -18.02 -0.06 -7.10
N GLU A 156 -19.24 0.43 -7.36
CA GLU A 156 -19.43 1.48 -8.34
C GLU A 156 -18.60 2.70 -7.96
N ASN A 157 -17.99 3.33 -8.97
CA ASN A 157 -17.15 4.53 -8.82
C ASN A 157 -15.87 4.34 -7.97
N SER A 158 -15.49 3.10 -7.61
CA SER A 158 -14.32 2.82 -6.77
C SER A 158 -12.98 3.29 -7.34
N GLN A 159 -12.89 3.43 -8.66
CA GLN A 159 -11.69 3.92 -9.35
C GLN A 159 -11.32 5.36 -8.97
N HIS A 160 -12.29 6.13 -8.46
CA HIS A 160 -12.08 7.50 -8.00
C HIS A 160 -11.86 7.62 -6.49
N TRP A 161 -12.05 6.55 -5.71
CA TRP A 161 -11.95 6.62 -4.27
C TRP A 161 -10.52 6.99 -3.85
N PRO A 162 -10.31 8.07 -3.07
CA PRO A 162 -9.02 8.31 -2.45
C PRO A 162 -8.68 7.14 -1.53
N ILE A 163 -7.43 6.67 -1.61
CA ILE A 163 -6.96 5.55 -0.81
C ILE A 163 -5.96 6.08 0.21
N HIS A 164 -6.25 5.82 1.48
CA HIS A 164 -5.42 6.20 2.61
C HIS A 164 -5.03 4.94 3.37
N ILE A 165 -3.74 4.76 3.59
CA ILE A 165 -3.19 3.58 4.27
C ILE A 165 -2.41 4.07 5.48
N MET A 166 -2.72 3.51 6.64
CA MET A 166 -2.02 3.81 7.89
C MET A 166 -1.74 2.56 8.70
N GLN A 167 -0.85 2.72 9.68
CA GLN A 167 -0.64 1.77 10.78
C GLN A 167 -0.91 2.50 12.09
N PRO A 168 -1.52 1.85 13.10
CA PRO A 168 -1.83 2.52 14.37
C PRO A 168 -0.58 3.04 15.11
N LYS A 169 0.52 2.29 15.10
CA LYS A 169 1.74 2.59 15.87
C LYS A 169 1.45 2.90 17.35
N ALA A 170 2.27 3.72 17.97
CA ALA A 170 2.15 4.08 19.40
C ALA A 170 1.09 5.16 19.68
N HIS A 171 0.75 5.99 18.69
CA HIS A 171 -0.16 7.13 18.80
C HIS A 171 -1.17 7.14 17.64
N PRO A 172 -2.18 6.26 17.67
CA PRO A 172 -3.08 6.04 16.53
C PRO A 172 -3.88 7.28 16.09
N LEU A 173 -4.22 8.19 17.02
CA LEU A 173 -4.93 9.43 16.63
C LEU A 173 -4.01 10.38 15.85
N ARG A 174 -2.73 10.46 16.21
CA ARG A 174 -1.73 11.23 15.47
C ARG A 174 -1.52 10.67 14.06
N GLU A 175 -1.36 9.35 13.96
CA GLU A 175 -1.17 8.69 12.66
C GLU A 175 -2.40 8.85 11.76
N LEU A 176 -3.61 8.82 12.34
CA LEU A 176 -4.85 9.11 11.61
C LEU A 176 -4.90 10.55 11.11
N ALA A 177 -4.58 11.53 11.97
CA ALA A 177 -4.55 12.95 11.60
C ALA A 177 -3.55 13.20 10.45
N ALA A 178 -2.33 12.69 10.56
CA ALA A 178 -1.31 12.78 9.52
C ALA A 178 -1.77 12.15 8.20
N THR A 179 -2.45 11.00 8.27
CA THR A 179 -2.98 10.29 7.10
C THR A 179 -4.07 11.08 6.37
N LEU A 180 -4.86 11.89 7.07
CA LEU A 180 -5.94 12.73 6.50
C LEU A 180 -5.46 14.09 5.97
N MET A 181 -4.19 14.42 6.19
CA MET A 181 -3.61 15.73 5.88
C MET A 181 -2.28 15.60 5.16
N ARG A 182 -2.15 14.60 4.29
CA ARG A 182 -0.93 14.30 3.52
C ARG A 182 -0.45 15.50 2.68
N ASP A 183 -1.36 16.38 2.30
CA ASP A 183 -1.08 17.58 1.49
C ASP A 183 -0.86 18.85 2.34
N SER A 184 -0.98 18.78 3.68
CA SER A 184 -0.73 19.91 4.57
C SER A 184 0.65 19.81 5.22
N GLU A 185 1.47 20.84 5.04
CA GLU A 185 2.77 20.99 5.69
C GLU A 185 2.68 21.60 7.10
N SER A 186 1.46 21.89 7.60
CA SER A 186 1.26 22.62 8.85
C SER A 186 1.17 21.69 10.07
N ASP A 187 2.24 21.61 10.86
CA ASP A 187 2.26 20.88 12.14
C ASP A 187 1.12 21.29 13.10
N LEU A 188 0.74 22.57 13.09
CA LEU A 188 -0.34 23.08 13.94
C LEU A 188 -1.71 22.52 13.53
N GLU A 189 -1.92 22.28 12.22
CA GLU A 189 -3.16 21.65 11.74
C GLU A 189 -3.19 20.17 12.13
N HIS A 190 -2.06 19.47 12.03
CA HIS A 190 -1.88 18.08 12.50
C HIS A 190 -2.26 17.92 13.97
N ILE A 191 -1.69 18.76 14.84
CA ILE A 191 -1.98 18.74 16.28
C ILE A 191 -3.45 19.06 16.55
N LYS A 192 -4.02 20.08 15.87
CA LYS A 192 -5.42 20.45 16.06
C LYS A 192 -6.37 19.33 15.65
N LEU A 193 -6.10 18.64 14.54
CA LEU A 193 -6.93 17.52 14.10
C LEU A 193 -6.81 16.32 15.06
N GLU A 194 -5.60 16.02 15.56
CA GLU A 194 -5.38 15.00 16.61
C GLU A 194 -6.25 15.30 17.84
N ASP A 195 -6.25 16.54 18.33
CA ASP A 195 -7.07 16.98 19.47
C ASP A 195 -8.57 16.90 19.18
N GLU A 196 -9.02 17.28 17.98
CA GLU A 196 -10.43 17.19 17.57
C GLU A 196 -10.88 15.72 17.51
N LEU A 197 -10.08 14.83 16.89
CA LEU A 197 -10.35 13.39 16.84
C LEU A 197 -10.42 12.76 18.24
N ALA A 198 -9.61 13.25 19.18
CA ALA A 198 -9.62 12.81 20.57
C ALA A 198 -10.93 13.17 21.32
N GLN A 199 -11.64 14.20 20.86
CA GLN A 199 -12.82 14.76 21.54
C GLN A 199 -14.16 14.34 20.91
N ASP A 200 -14.22 14.12 19.60
CA ASP A 200 -15.46 13.79 18.89
C ASP A 200 -15.22 12.78 17.76
N ALA A 201 -15.75 11.57 17.91
CA ALA A 201 -15.61 10.48 16.93
C ALA A 201 -16.20 10.80 15.54
N ARG A 202 -17.03 11.83 15.42
CA ARG A 202 -17.60 12.29 14.14
C ARG A 202 -16.62 13.16 13.33
N VAL A 203 -15.46 13.51 13.89
CA VAL A 203 -14.47 14.36 13.21
C VAL A 203 -13.92 13.67 11.97
N LEU A 204 -13.65 12.36 12.02
CA LEU A 204 -13.21 11.59 10.86
C LEU A 204 -14.21 11.70 9.70
N ASP A 205 -15.48 11.36 9.94
CA ASP A 205 -16.55 11.44 8.95
C ASP A 205 -16.69 12.84 8.33
N ARG A 206 -16.73 13.89 9.16
CA ARG A 206 -16.81 15.27 8.68
C ARG A 206 -15.59 15.67 7.87
N ARG A 207 -14.40 15.21 8.24
CA ARG A 207 -13.15 15.52 7.54
C ARG A 207 -13.14 14.85 6.17
N VAL A 208 -13.49 13.57 6.09
CA VAL A 208 -13.59 12.83 4.83
C VAL A 208 -14.66 13.45 3.92
N SER A 209 -15.85 13.76 4.46
CA SER A 209 -16.91 14.45 3.71
C SER A 209 -16.43 15.75 3.07
N ARG A 210 -15.61 16.55 3.79
CA ARG A 210 -15.00 17.77 3.23
C ARG A 210 -13.92 17.48 2.19
N LEU A 211 -13.11 16.42 2.38
CA LEU A 211 -12.08 16.02 1.42
C LEU A 211 -12.69 15.60 0.07
N LEU A 212 -13.84 14.93 0.11
CA LEU A 212 -14.54 14.47 -1.10
C LEU A 212 -15.44 15.55 -1.71
N SER A 213 -15.75 16.62 -0.97
CA SER A 213 -16.60 17.71 -1.45
C SER A 213 -16.02 18.36 -2.70
N GLY A 214 -16.72 18.21 -3.84
CA GLY A 214 -16.34 18.80 -5.12
C GLY A 214 -15.49 17.91 -6.04
N GLY A 215 -15.17 16.68 -5.61
CA GLY A 215 -14.53 15.66 -6.45
C GLY A 215 -15.52 14.67 -7.07
N PRO A 216 -15.04 13.80 -7.98
CA PRO A 216 -15.84 12.71 -8.57
C PRO A 216 -16.03 11.53 -7.61
N ALA A 217 -15.28 11.48 -6.50
CA ALA A 217 -15.30 10.40 -5.54
C ALA A 217 -16.50 10.52 -4.58
N ASP A 218 -17.21 9.42 -4.40
CA ASP A 218 -18.32 9.27 -3.46
C ASP A 218 -17.90 8.64 -2.13
N ARG A 219 -16.75 7.94 -2.11
CA ARG A 219 -16.17 7.36 -0.88
C ARG A 219 -14.66 7.52 -0.83
N LEU A 220 -14.12 7.42 0.39
CA LEU A 220 -12.70 7.27 0.69
C LEU A 220 -12.46 5.88 1.29
N LEU A 221 -11.41 5.20 0.84
CA LEU A 221 -10.95 3.95 1.44
C LEU A 221 -9.84 4.23 2.47
N LEU A 222 -10.11 3.95 3.74
CA LEU A 222 -9.13 3.98 4.83
C LEU A 222 -8.72 2.57 5.21
N VAL A 223 -7.50 2.19 4.85
CA VAL A 223 -6.87 0.94 5.27
C VAL A 223 -6.08 1.16 6.54
N VAL A 224 -6.45 0.45 7.62
CA VAL A 224 -5.67 0.36 8.86
C VAL A 224 -4.98 -1.00 8.89
N ASP A 225 -3.75 -1.03 8.40
CA ASP A 225 -2.93 -2.23 8.33
C ASP A 225 -2.24 -2.49 9.68
N GLN A 226 -2.00 -3.76 10.02
CA GLN A 226 -1.43 -4.19 11.30
C GLN A 226 -2.21 -3.65 12.51
N PHE A 227 -3.53 -3.84 12.52
CA PHE A 227 -4.42 -3.32 13.56
C PHE A 227 -4.04 -3.80 14.96
N GLU A 228 -3.39 -4.97 15.10
CA GLU A 228 -2.86 -5.46 16.36
C GLU A 228 -1.84 -4.52 17.04
N GLU A 229 -1.21 -3.60 16.30
CA GLU A 229 -0.33 -2.58 16.87
C GLU A 229 -1.03 -1.70 17.90
N LEU A 230 -2.34 -1.56 17.77
CA LEU A 230 -3.17 -0.88 18.76
C LEU A 230 -3.01 -1.51 20.15
N PHE A 231 -2.83 -2.83 20.23
CA PHE A 231 -2.74 -3.58 21.48
C PHE A 231 -1.30 -3.76 21.95
N THR A 232 -0.34 -3.82 21.02
CA THR A 232 1.07 -4.06 21.32
C THR A 232 1.86 -2.77 21.56
N LEU A 233 1.62 -1.71 20.79
CA LEU A 233 2.42 -0.47 20.77
C LEU A 233 1.75 0.67 21.53
N CYS A 234 0.51 1.04 21.20
CA CYS A 234 -0.21 2.11 21.90
C CYS A 234 -0.49 1.70 23.35
N LYS A 235 -0.04 2.46 24.36
CA LYS A 235 -0.22 2.09 25.78
C LYS A 235 -1.46 2.70 26.42
N ASP A 236 -2.01 3.76 25.86
CA ASP A 236 -3.19 4.45 26.38
C ASP A 236 -4.49 3.76 25.95
N GLN A 237 -5.21 3.16 26.90
CA GLN A 237 -6.46 2.48 26.62
C GLN A 237 -7.58 3.43 26.16
N THR A 238 -7.56 4.68 26.62
CA THR A 238 -8.53 5.69 26.22
C THR A 238 -8.31 6.07 24.76
N GLU A 239 -7.05 6.33 24.37
CA GLU A 239 -6.69 6.63 22.99
C GLU A 239 -7.11 5.49 22.05
N ARG A 240 -6.86 4.23 22.43
CA ARG A 240 -7.31 3.07 21.65
C ARG A 240 -8.82 3.08 21.43
N LYS A 241 -9.60 3.35 22.48
CA LYS A 241 -11.07 3.38 22.39
C LYS A 241 -11.51 4.50 21.45
N VAL A 242 -10.97 5.71 21.63
CA VAL A 242 -11.36 6.87 20.81
C VAL A 242 -10.98 6.66 19.34
N PHE A 243 -9.83 6.06 19.06
CA PHE A 243 -9.44 5.69 17.70
C PHE A 243 -10.45 4.72 17.06
N VAL A 244 -10.81 3.64 17.76
CA VAL A 244 -11.81 2.67 17.28
C VAL A 244 -13.18 3.32 17.07
N ASP A 245 -13.60 4.17 18.00
CA ASP A 245 -14.88 4.89 17.90
C ASP A 245 -14.90 5.80 16.66
N ASN A 246 -13.79 6.50 16.35
CA ASN A 246 -13.67 7.32 15.13
C ASN A 246 -13.87 6.47 13.86
N LEU A 247 -13.15 5.35 13.75
CA LEU A 247 -13.24 4.46 12.59
C LEU A 247 -14.67 3.96 12.35
N LEU A 248 -15.32 3.46 13.40
CA LEU A 248 -16.66 2.87 13.30
C LEU A 248 -17.76 3.93 13.14
N THR A 249 -17.57 5.13 13.70
CA THR A 249 -18.50 6.24 13.49
C THR A 249 -18.45 6.75 12.05
N ALA A 250 -17.30 6.66 11.38
CA ALA A 250 -17.16 7.05 9.98
C ALA A 250 -17.60 5.94 9.01
N ALA A 251 -17.44 4.67 9.40
CA ALA A 251 -17.78 3.49 8.60
C ALA A 251 -19.26 3.08 8.72
N VAL A 252 -20.17 4.06 8.77
CA VAL A 252 -21.62 3.81 8.85
C VAL A 252 -22.21 3.51 7.48
N GLU A 253 -23.37 2.84 7.47
CA GLU A 253 -24.17 2.65 6.25
C GLU A 253 -24.50 4.01 5.62
N ASP A 254 -24.40 4.08 4.28
CA ASP A 254 -24.50 5.32 3.48
C ASP A 254 -23.45 6.40 3.80
N GLY A 255 -22.43 6.07 4.59
CA GLY A 255 -21.30 6.95 4.90
C GLY A 255 -20.35 7.13 3.72
N VAL A 256 -19.52 8.16 3.77
CA VAL A 256 -18.52 8.44 2.72
C VAL A 256 -17.15 7.82 3.02
N THR A 257 -17.03 7.09 4.13
CA THR A 257 -15.79 6.42 4.53
C THR A 257 -15.98 4.92 4.52
N THR A 258 -15.09 4.21 3.83
CA THR A 258 -14.98 2.75 3.87
C THR A 258 -13.71 2.39 4.64
N VAL A 259 -13.82 1.64 5.73
CA VAL A 259 -12.70 1.24 6.58
C VAL A 259 -12.38 -0.24 6.37
N VAL A 260 -11.13 -0.54 6.03
CA VAL A 260 -10.61 -1.91 5.98
C VAL A 260 -9.53 -2.06 7.04
N ILE A 261 -9.66 -3.02 7.95
CA ILE A 261 -8.61 -3.34 8.93
C ILE A 261 -7.95 -4.67 8.58
N THR A 262 -6.63 -4.79 8.76
CA THR A 262 -5.96 -6.10 8.78
C THR A 262 -5.65 -6.45 10.22
N LEU A 263 -6.05 -7.65 10.65
CA LEU A 263 -5.93 -8.07 12.04
C LEU A 263 -5.32 -9.47 12.13
N ARG A 264 -4.32 -9.63 13.00
CA ARG A 264 -3.86 -10.98 13.33
C ARG A 264 -4.88 -11.74 14.18
N ALA A 265 -5.11 -13.01 13.83
CA ALA A 265 -6.09 -13.86 14.49
C ALA A 265 -5.84 -14.04 16.01
N ASP A 266 -4.58 -14.05 16.45
CA ASP A 266 -4.21 -14.13 17.88
C ASP A 266 -4.56 -12.85 18.67
N PHE A 267 -4.81 -11.73 17.99
CA PHE A 267 -5.27 -10.49 18.61
C PHE A 267 -6.79 -10.30 18.58
N TYR A 268 -7.54 -11.22 17.96
CA TYR A 268 -8.99 -11.10 17.79
C TYR A 268 -9.74 -10.91 19.10
N ALA A 269 -9.36 -11.64 20.16
CA ALA A 269 -10.00 -11.52 21.46
C ALA A 269 -9.84 -10.14 22.12
N HIS A 270 -8.79 -9.38 21.78
CA HIS A 270 -8.57 -8.04 22.33
C HIS A 270 -9.64 -7.05 21.84
N CYS A 271 -10.21 -7.28 20.65
CA CYS A 271 -11.28 -6.46 20.08
C CYS A 271 -12.59 -6.56 20.88
N PHE A 272 -12.79 -7.60 21.71
CA PHE A 272 -14.01 -7.77 22.51
C PHE A 272 -14.19 -6.72 23.60
N SER A 273 -13.13 -5.97 23.92
CA SER A 273 -13.18 -4.84 24.85
C SER A 273 -13.88 -3.61 24.25
N PHE A 274 -14.16 -3.61 22.94
CA PHE A 274 -14.79 -2.51 22.21
C PHE A 274 -16.13 -3.00 21.64
N GLU A 275 -17.24 -2.58 22.23
CA GLU A 275 -18.56 -3.11 21.91
C GLU A 275 -18.91 -3.00 20.42
N ASN A 276 -18.75 -1.82 19.83
CA ASN A 276 -19.06 -1.59 18.41
C ASN A 276 -18.13 -2.38 17.49
N LEU A 277 -16.84 -2.52 17.83
CA LEU A 277 -15.88 -3.29 17.03
C LEU A 277 -16.20 -4.77 17.10
N ARG A 278 -16.59 -5.28 18.27
CA ARG A 278 -17.02 -6.67 18.44
C ARG A 278 -18.22 -6.98 17.56
N THR A 279 -19.21 -6.09 17.52
CA THR A 279 -20.39 -6.25 16.64
C THR A 279 -19.96 -6.23 15.17
N ALA A 280 -19.18 -5.22 14.77
CA ALA A 280 -18.71 -5.11 13.38
C ALA A 280 -17.87 -6.32 12.93
N LEU A 281 -17.01 -6.86 13.80
CA LEU A 281 -16.25 -8.07 13.52
C LEU A 281 -17.12 -9.33 13.44
N GLY A 282 -18.27 -9.36 14.11
CA GLY A 282 -19.21 -10.48 14.02
C GLY A 282 -19.84 -10.59 12.63
N ASP A 283 -20.15 -9.44 12.02
CA ASP A 283 -20.92 -9.36 10.78
C ASP A 283 -20.04 -9.13 9.53
N TYR A 284 -18.88 -8.46 9.68
CA TYR A 284 -18.11 -7.92 8.56
C TYR A 284 -16.62 -8.30 8.64
N GLN A 285 -16.34 -9.59 8.55
CA GLN A 285 -14.97 -10.11 8.50
C GLN A 285 -14.80 -11.19 7.43
N ILE A 286 -13.59 -11.25 6.87
CA ILE A 286 -13.13 -12.35 6.02
C ILE A 286 -11.89 -12.97 6.69
N PRO A 287 -12.02 -14.17 7.27
CA PRO A 287 -10.89 -14.95 7.72
C PRO A 287 -10.10 -15.47 6.52
N ILE A 288 -8.80 -15.17 6.46
CA ILE A 288 -7.90 -15.66 5.43
C ILE A 288 -7.04 -16.78 5.98
N GLY A 289 -7.12 -17.94 5.32
CA GLY A 289 -6.31 -19.11 5.60
C GLY A 289 -4.97 -19.12 4.85
N PRO A 290 -4.15 -20.17 5.06
CA PRO A 290 -3.03 -20.44 4.17
C PRO A 290 -3.52 -20.58 2.71
N MET A 291 -2.62 -20.31 1.76
CA MET A 291 -2.90 -20.55 0.35
C MET A 291 -3.04 -22.05 0.10
N SER A 292 -4.01 -22.45 -0.70
CA SER A 292 -4.10 -23.81 -1.24
C SER A 292 -2.91 -24.11 -2.15
N LYS A 293 -2.68 -25.39 -2.46
CA LYS A 293 -1.60 -25.80 -3.38
C LYS A 293 -1.71 -25.12 -4.76
N ASP A 294 -2.92 -24.95 -5.28
CA ASP A 294 -3.14 -24.30 -6.58
C ASP A 294 -2.88 -22.79 -6.52
N GLU A 295 -3.32 -22.14 -5.45
CA GLU A 295 -3.02 -20.73 -5.19
C GLU A 295 -1.50 -20.51 -5.07
N LEU A 296 -0.82 -21.33 -4.27
CA LEU A 296 0.65 -21.28 -4.11
C LEU A 296 1.37 -21.51 -5.43
N ARG A 297 0.98 -22.55 -6.18
CA ARG A 297 1.57 -22.83 -7.50
C ARG A 297 1.50 -21.61 -8.40
N ARG A 298 0.33 -20.96 -8.46
CA ARG A 298 0.15 -19.74 -9.26
C ARG A 298 0.99 -18.58 -8.74
N ALA A 299 1.09 -18.41 -7.43
CA ALA A 299 1.95 -17.41 -6.81
C ALA A 299 3.46 -17.61 -7.07
N ILE A 300 3.87 -18.81 -7.50
CA ILE A 300 5.23 -19.12 -7.92
C ILE A 300 5.37 -18.96 -9.44
N GLU A 301 4.55 -19.67 -10.20
CA GLU A 301 4.72 -19.79 -11.65
C GLU A 301 4.34 -18.54 -12.42
N GLU A 302 3.25 -17.85 -12.04
CA GLU A 302 2.74 -16.72 -12.83
C GLU A 302 3.65 -15.48 -12.77
N PRO A 303 4.23 -15.07 -11.61
CA PRO A 303 5.22 -14.01 -11.58
C PRO A 303 6.46 -14.33 -12.44
N ALA A 304 6.94 -15.58 -12.40
CA ALA A 304 8.06 -16.02 -13.22
C ALA A 304 7.74 -15.93 -14.72
N LYS A 305 6.59 -16.46 -15.14
CA LYS A 305 6.10 -16.36 -16.53
C LYS A 305 5.96 -14.90 -16.97
N PHE A 306 5.42 -14.03 -16.11
CA PHE A 306 5.29 -12.61 -16.39
C PHE A 306 6.66 -11.94 -16.60
N GLY A 307 7.63 -12.27 -15.75
CA GLY A 307 9.03 -11.87 -15.90
C GLY A 307 9.82 -12.61 -16.97
N LYS A 308 9.19 -13.51 -17.74
CA LYS A 308 9.82 -14.35 -18.78
C LYS A 308 10.93 -15.27 -18.27
N TRP A 309 10.85 -15.67 -17.00
CA TRP A 309 11.73 -16.65 -16.39
C TRP A 309 11.18 -18.08 -16.59
N GLU A 310 12.07 -19.00 -16.92
CA GLU A 310 11.75 -20.43 -16.97
C GLU A 310 12.11 -21.09 -15.62
N LEU A 311 11.14 -21.78 -15.03
CA LEU A 311 11.38 -22.59 -13.82
C LEU A 311 11.77 -24.01 -14.23
N GLU A 312 12.74 -24.58 -13.52
CA GLU A 312 13.16 -25.96 -13.77
C GLU A 312 11.97 -26.93 -13.57
N PRO A 313 11.74 -27.88 -14.50
CA PRO A 313 10.66 -28.84 -14.37
C PRO A 313 10.70 -29.59 -13.03
N GLY A 314 9.59 -29.60 -12.29
CA GLY A 314 9.47 -30.25 -10.98
C GLY A 314 9.97 -29.43 -9.79
N LEU A 315 10.63 -28.28 -9.99
CA LEU A 315 11.05 -27.40 -8.89
C LEU A 315 9.86 -26.91 -8.07
N VAL A 316 8.78 -26.51 -8.74
CA VAL A 316 7.57 -26.02 -8.06
C VAL A 316 6.94 -27.13 -7.23
N ASP A 317 6.90 -28.36 -7.75
CA ASP A 317 6.35 -29.50 -7.02
C ASP A 317 7.19 -29.79 -5.76
N LEU A 318 8.52 -29.76 -5.88
CA LEU A 318 9.44 -29.90 -4.76
C LEU A 318 9.22 -28.82 -3.69
N LEU A 319 9.15 -27.55 -4.09
CA LEU A 319 8.91 -26.43 -3.18
C LEU A 319 7.57 -26.54 -2.45
N LEU A 320 6.50 -26.96 -3.15
CA LEU A 320 5.18 -27.12 -2.57
C LEU A 320 5.11 -28.29 -1.58
N ASP A 321 5.86 -29.37 -1.82
CA ASP A 321 5.95 -30.49 -0.90
C ASP A 321 6.81 -30.16 0.33
N ASP A 322 7.88 -29.38 0.18
CA ASP A 322 8.74 -28.92 1.28
C ASP A 322 8.03 -27.90 2.20
N VAL A 323 7.20 -27.02 1.63
CA VAL A 323 6.40 -26.05 2.40
C VAL A 323 5.35 -26.73 3.28
N GLY A 324 4.76 -27.83 2.81
CA GLY A 324 3.74 -28.58 3.53
C GLY A 324 2.58 -27.70 4.04
N ASP A 325 2.09 -28.02 5.25
CA ASP A 325 1.04 -27.27 5.94
C ASP A 325 1.62 -26.33 7.03
N GLU A 326 2.89 -25.95 6.93
CA GLU A 326 3.56 -25.18 7.99
C GLU A 326 3.01 -23.74 8.13
N PRO A 327 2.63 -23.31 9.35
CA PRO A 327 2.20 -21.94 9.60
C PRO A 327 3.33 -20.94 9.29
N GLY A 328 3.03 -19.92 8.48
CA GLY A 328 4.01 -18.88 8.12
C GLY A 328 4.99 -19.28 7.02
N ALA A 329 4.72 -20.36 6.29
CA ALA A 329 5.57 -20.80 5.18
C ALA A 329 5.59 -19.83 3.99
N LEU A 330 4.55 -19.02 3.80
CA LEU A 330 4.44 -18.13 2.63
C LEU A 330 5.57 -17.08 2.54
N PRO A 331 5.90 -16.31 3.61
CA PRO A 331 7.08 -15.44 3.61
C PRO A 331 8.41 -16.19 3.42
N LEU A 332 8.54 -17.39 4.01
CA LEU A 332 9.77 -18.18 3.90
C LEU A 332 9.97 -18.73 2.48
N LEU A 333 8.89 -19.18 1.85
CA LEU A 333 8.86 -19.61 0.46
C LEU A 333 9.22 -18.45 -0.47
N SER A 334 8.61 -17.27 -0.29
CA SER A 334 8.95 -16.11 -1.10
C SER A 334 10.41 -15.69 -0.90
N HIS A 335 10.96 -15.81 0.31
CA HIS A 335 12.37 -15.57 0.58
C HIS A 335 13.26 -16.61 -0.13
N ALA A 336 12.95 -17.90 -0.03
CA ALA A 336 13.71 -18.94 -0.72
C ALA A 336 13.71 -18.74 -2.24
N LEU A 337 12.58 -18.35 -2.83
CA LEU A 337 12.48 -18.03 -4.25
C LEU A 337 13.32 -16.80 -4.64
N LEU A 338 13.30 -15.75 -3.83
CA LEU A 338 14.13 -14.56 -4.04
C LEU A 338 15.62 -14.90 -3.94
N GLU A 339 16.04 -15.68 -2.95
CA GLU A 339 17.45 -16.09 -2.81
C GLU A 339 17.89 -17.08 -3.90
N THR A 340 16.98 -17.91 -4.42
CA THR A 340 17.28 -18.82 -5.55
C THR A 340 17.45 -18.05 -6.87
N TRP A 341 16.76 -16.90 -7.01
CA TRP A 341 16.88 -16.04 -8.19
C TRP A 341 18.19 -15.24 -8.23
N LYS A 342 18.75 -14.87 -7.06
CA LYS A 342 20.00 -14.11 -6.93
C LYS A 342 21.24 -14.94 -7.28
#